data_AF-A0A843D2B5-F1
#
_entry.id   AF-A0A843D2B5-F1
#
_cell.length_a   1.000
_cell.length_b   1.000
_cell.length_c   1.000
_cell.angle_alpha   90.00
_cell.angle_beta   90.00
_cell.angle_gamma   90.00
#
_symmetry.space_group_name_H-M   'P 1'
#
loop_
_entity.id
_entity.type
_entity.pdbx_description
1 polymer ?
#
loop_
_entity_poly.entity_id
_entity_poly.type
_entity_poly.pdbx_seq_one_letter_code
_entity_poly.pdbx_strand_id
1 'polypeptide(L)'
;MSLEKTAEQIKNMEIRGAGKIAREAAAALRDHAESLPKAGLSAFVSEMNRAADILLATRPTAVSLPNAVRITLAGLSSAKTESEARALVKTQADRFVDASTKAV
;
A
#
# COMPACT_ATOMS: atom_id res chain seq x y z
N MET A 1 0.16 11.77 1.72
CA MET A 1 0.86 11.71 3.02
C MET A 1 2.08 10.80 2.81
N SER A 2 3.21 10.97 3.51
CA SER A 2 4.31 9.99 3.34
C SER A 2 3.93 8.64 3.96
N LEU A 3 4.52 7.56 3.46
CA LEU A 3 4.27 6.21 3.95
C LEU A 3 4.64 6.07 5.44
N GLU A 4 5.75 6.65 5.85
CA GLU A 4 6.24 6.66 7.23
C GLU A 4 5.27 7.39 8.15
N LYS A 5 4.73 8.52 7.69
CA LYS A 5 3.74 9.28 8.44
C LYS A 5 2.44 8.49 8.58
N THR A 6 1.94 7.86 7.53
CA THR A 6 0.77 6.98 7.62
C THR A 6 1.01 5.82 8.58
N ALA A 7 2.19 5.20 8.53
CA ALA A 7 2.55 4.09 9.42
C ALA A 7 2.55 4.53 10.89
N GLU A 8 3.18 5.67 11.19
CA GLU A 8 3.21 6.23 12.54
C GLU A 8 1.80 6.58 13.05
N GLN A 9 0.95 7.14 12.19
CA GLN A 9 -0.43 7.46 12.54
C GLN A 9 -1.30 6.22 12.78
N ILE A 10 -1.09 5.12 12.04
CA ILE A 10 -1.75 3.84 12.30
C ILE A 10 -1.28 3.28 13.65
N LYS A 11 0.03 3.28 13.89
CA LYS A 11 0.66 2.80 15.13
C LYS A 11 0.16 3.54 16.36
N ASN A 12 0.07 4.88 16.29
CA ASN A 12 -0.38 5.74 17.39
C ASN A 12 -1.91 5.88 17.46
N MET A 13 -2.66 5.12 16.64
CA MET A 13 -4.11 5.10 16.60
C MET A 13 -4.79 6.43 16.23
N GLU A 14 -4.06 7.37 15.61
CA GLU A 14 -4.63 8.56 14.94
C GLU A 14 -5.47 8.13 13.72
N ILE A 15 -4.95 7.16 12.97
CA ILE A 15 -5.71 6.40 11.98
C ILE A 15 -6.21 5.13 12.67
N ARG A 16 -7.52 5.06 12.87
CA ARG A 16 -8.20 3.95 13.55
C ARG A 16 -9.48 3.54 12.83
N GLY A 17 -9.92 2.31 13.12
CA GLY A 17 -11.05 1.65 12.45
C GLY A 17 -10.58 0.84 11.25
N ALA A 18 -11.09 -0.40 11.14
CA ALA A 18 -10.58 -1.39 10.18
C ALA A 18 -10.61 -0.91 8.73
N GLY A 19 -11.72 -0.31 8.29
CA GLY A 19 -11.87 0.23 6.93
C GLY A 19 -10.95 1.42 6.66
N LYS A 20 -10.81 2.35 7.61
CA LYS A 20 -9.94 3.52 7.45
C LYS A 20 -8.47 3.11 7.40
N ILE A 21 -8.01 2.25 8.31
CA ILE A 21 -6.64 1.71 8.30
C ILE A 21 -6.32 1.09 6.94
N ALA A 22 -7.22 0.26 6.41
CA ALA A 22 -7.04 -0.41 5.15
C ALA A 22 -6.91 0.57 3.96
N ARG A 23 -7.80 1.57 3.87
CA ARG A 23 -7.76 2.56 2.79
C ARG A 23 -6.53 3.45 2.85
N GLU A 24 -6.15 3.91 4.04
CA GLU A 24 -4.96 4.75 4.22
C GLU A 24 -3.68 3.98 3.89
N ALA A 25 -3.59 2.69 4.24
CA ALA A 25 -2.47 1.84 3.85
C ALA A 25 -2.37 1.64 2.33
N ALA A 26 -3.49 1.36 1.66
CA ALA A 26 -3.53 1.22 0.21
C ALA A 26 -3.15 2.54 -0.51
N ALA A 27 -3.69 3.66 -0.04
CA ALA A 27 -3.36 4.99 -0.57
C ALA A 27 -1.89 5.34 -0.35
N ALA A 28 -1.33 5.04 0.83
CA ALA A 28 0.09 5.27 1.13
C ALA A 28 1.02 4.45 0.22
N LEU A 29 0.67 3.19 -0.09
CA LEU A 29 1.44 2.37 -1.05
C LEU A 29 1.42 2.97 -2.46
N ARG A 30 0.26 3.47 -2.92
CA ARG A 30 0.16 4.16 -4.22
C ARG A 30 1.02 5.41 -4.24
N ASP A 31 0.85 6.29 -3.25
CA ASP A 31 1.57 7.57 -3.18
C ASP A 31 3.09 7.32 -3.08
N HIS A 32 3.51 6.30 -2.33
CA HIS A 32 4.90 5.87 -2.25
C HIS A 32 5.40 5.38 -3.62
N ALA A 33 4.65 4.50 -4.29
CA ALA A 33 4.97 4.01 -5.62
C ALA A 33 5.11 5.13 -6.66
N GLU A 34 4.34 6.21 -6.55
CA GLU A 34 4.44 7.39 -7.43
C GLU A 34 5.68 8.24 -7.11
N SER A 35 6.07 8.31 -5.83
CA SER A 35 7.23 9.10 -5.38
C SER A 35 8.59 8.46 -5.67
N LEU A 36 8.66 7.14 -5.87
CA LEU A 36 9.92 6.43 -6.09
C LEU A 36 10.58 6.84 -7.41
N PRO A 37 11.91 7.05 -7.45
CA PRO A 37 12.64 7.30 -8.69
C PRO A 37 12.60 6.09 -9.62
N LYS A 38 12.72 6.32 -10.93
CA LYS A 38 12.78 5.24 -11.93
C LYS A 38 14.17 4.59 -11.92
N ALA A 39 14.31 3.48 -11.20
CA ALA A 39 15.57 2.78 -10.95
C ALA A 39 15.56 1.32 -11.44
N GLY A 40 14.55 0.92 -12.21
CA GLY A 40 14.38 -0.44 -12.70
C GLY A 40 13.39 -1.26 -11.88
N LEU A 41 12.88 -2.32 -12.50
CA LEU A 41 11.81 -3.16 -11.93
C LEU A 41 12.22 -3.79 -10.59
N SER A 42 13.41 -4.38 -10.50
CA SER A 42 13.86 -5.06 -9.28
C SER A 42 13.96 -4.11 -8.09
N ALA A 43 14.51 -2.90 -8.30
CA ALA A 43 14.57 -1.87 -7.27
C ALA A 43 13.17 -1.43 -6.84
N PHE A 44 12.27 -1.20 -7.80
CA PHE A 44 10.88 -0.83 -7.50
C PHE A 44 10.17 -1.92 -6.67
N VAL A 45 10.26 -3.19 -7.06
CA VAL A 45 9.65 -4.30 -6.32
C VAL A 45 10.21 -4.40 -4.90
N SER A 46 11.53 -4.23 -4.74
CA SER A 46 12.20 -4.23 -3.43
C SER A 46 11.68 -3.12 -2.52
N GLU A 47 11.59 -1.89 -3.03
CA GLU A 47 11.07 -0.75 -2.26
C GLU A 47 9.60 -0.94 -1.89
N MET A 48 8.77 -1.46 -2.80
CA MET A 48 7.37 -1.73 -2.51
C MET A 48 7.17 -2.82 -1.44
N ASN A 49 8.02 -3.85 -1.41
CA ASN A 49 8.00 -4.86 -0.36
C ASN A 49 8.45 -4.27 0.99
N ARG A 50 9.50 -3.44 1.00
CA ARG A 50 9.94 -2.72 2.21
C ARG A 50 8.82 -1.82 2.75
N ALA A 51 8.13 -1.10 1.87
CA ALA A 51 6.99 -0.27 2.21
C ALA A 51 5.83 -1.08 2.83
N ALA A 52 5.55 -2.27 2.29
CA ALA A 52 4.58 -3.19 2.87
C ALA A 52 4.99 -3.63 4.28
N ASP A 53 6.24 -4.03 4.49
CA ASP A 53 6.75 -4.48 5.79
C ASP A 53 6.61 -3.39 6.86
N ILE A 54 6.93 -2.13 6.50
CA ILE A 54 6.75 -0.97 7.38
C ILE A 54 5.30 -0.84 7.83
N LEU A 55 4.34 -0.91 6.90
CA LEU A 55 2.92 -0.80 7.22
C LEU A 55 2.45 -1.98 8.07
N LEU A 56 2.79 -3.22 7.69
CA LEU A 56 2.39 -4.44 8.40
C LEU A 56 2.88 -4.48 9.85
N ALA A 57 4.07 -3.92 10.12
CA ALA A 57 4.64 -3.87 11.45
C ALA A 57 3.90 -2.91 12.42
N THR A 58 3.07 -1.99 11.90
CA THR A 58 2.40 -0.98 12.75
C THR A 58 1.44 -1.58 13.76
N ARG A 59 0.55 -2.48 13.31
CA ARG A 59 -0.49 -3.11 14.13
C ARG A 59 -0.82 -4.53 13.63
N PRO A 60 -0.04 -5.55 14.02
CA PRO A 60 -0.17 -6.92 13.51
C PRO A 60 -1.55 -7.56 13.71
N THR A 61 -2.34 -7.10 14.68
CA THR A 61 -3.70 -7.61 14.98
C THR A 61 -4.80 -6.95 14.14
N ALA A 62 -4.48 -5.91 13.37
CA ALA A 62 -5.45 -5.25 12.50
C ALA A 62 -5.67 -6.06 11.22
N VAL A 63 -6.57 -7.04 11.25
CA VAL A 63 -6.83 -8.00 10.15
C VAL A 63 -7.07 -7.33 8.77
N SER A 64 -7.66 -6.14 8.73
CA SER A 64 -7.91 -5.43 7.47
C SER A 64 -6.65 -4.87 6.80
N LEU A 65 -5.59 -4.60 7.58
CA LEU A 65 -4.32 -4.04 7.09
C LEU A 65 -3.58 -5.01 6.15
N PRO A 66 -3.27 -6.27 6.53
CA PRO A 66 -2.58 -7.19 5.64
C PRO A 66 -3.36 -7.51 4.37
N ASN A 67 -4.70 -7.52 4.44
CA ASN A 67 -5.54 -7.69 3.26
C ASN A 67 -5.40 -6.53 2.28
N ALA A 68 -5.41 -5.29 2.77
CA ALA A 68 -5.22 -4.11 1.94
C ALA A 68 -3.85 -4.10 1.25
N VAL A 69 -2.79 -4.40 2.01
CA VAL A 69 -1.41 -4.50 1.49
C VAL A 69 -1.32 -5.59 0.42
N ARG A 70 -1.84 -6.80 0.71
CA ARG A 70 -1.81 -7.92 -0.24
C ARG A 70 -2.53 -7.61 -1.55
N ILE A 71 -3.72 -7.01 -1.46
CA ILE A 71 -4.51 -6.66 -2.65
C ILE A 71 -3.82 -5.57 -3.46
N THR A 72 -3.20 -4.59 -2.80
CA THR A 72 -2.53 -3.46 -3.47
C THR A 72 -1.25 -3.85 -4.20
N LEU A 73 -0.58 -4.92 -3.78
CA LEU A 73 0.65 -5.43 -4.38
C LEU A 73 0.45 -6.73 -5.18
N ALA A 74 -0.79 -7.12 -5.46
CA ALA A 74 -1.11 -8.41 -6.06
C ALA A 74 -0.57 -8.52 -7.50
N GLY A 75 0.31 -9.47 -7.78
CA GLY A 75 0.88 -9.63 -9.13
C GLY A 75 2.06 -8.72 -9.44
N LEU A 76 2.53 -7.95 -8.46
CA LEU A 76 3.76 -7.15 -8.56
C LEU A 76 4.98 -8.02 -8.92
N SER A 77 5.06 -9.25 -8.41
CA SER A 77 6.13 -10.22 -8.72
C SER A 77 6.10 -10.73 -10.15
N SER A 78 4.98 -10.57 -10.86
CA SER A 78 4.79 -11.05 -12.23
C SER A 78 4.91 -9.93 -13.28
N ALA A 79 5.10 -8.68 -12.84
CA ALA A 79 5.25 -7.54 -13.75
C ALA A 79 6.54 -7.69 -14.58
N LYS A 80 6.49 -7.34 -15.86
CA LYS A 80 7.63 -7.46 -16.78
C LYS A 80 8.43 -6.17 -16.87
N THR A 81 7.79 -5.04 -16.56
CA THR A 81 8.43 -3.73 -16.60
C THR A 81 8.09 -2.91 -15.36
N GLU A 82 8.96 -1.97 -15.02
CA GLU A 82 8.71 -1.04 -13.91
C GLU A 82 7.43 -0.22 -14.12
N SER A 83 7.15 0.17 -15.36
CA SER A 83 5.94 0.93 -15.70
C SER A 83 4.66 0.10 -15.48
N GLU A 84 4.68 -1.18 -15.84
CA GLU A 84 3.58 -2.11 -15.59
C GLU A 84 3.37 -2.30 -14.08
N ALA A 85 4.46 -2.51 -13.34
CA ALA A 85 4.43 -2.65 -11.88
C ALA A 85 3.80 -1.43 -11.19
N ARG A 86 4.22 -0.22 -11.57
CA ARG A 86 3.65 1.05 -11.06
C ARG A 86 2.18 1.21 -11.40
N ALA A 87 1.79 0.93 -12.64
CA ALA A 87 0.40 1.01 -13.08
C ALA A 87 -0.49 0.01 -12.35
N LEU A 88 0.02 -1.19 -12.08
CA LEU A 88 -0.66 -2.23 -11.34
C LEU A 88 -0.92 -1.79 -9.89
N VAL A 89 0.10 -1.33 -9.17
CA VAL A 89 -0.03 -0.85 -7.77
C VAL A 89 -1.07 0.27 -7.69
N LYS A 90 -0.96 1.26 -8.59
CA LYS A 90 -1.91 2.37 -8.65
C LYS A 90 -3.34 1.89 -8.87
N THR A 91 -3.56 1.06 -9.88
CA THR A 91 -4.89 0.55 -10.24
C THR A 91 -5.49 -0.27 -9.09
N GLN A 92 -4.70 -1.09 -8.41
CA GLN A 92 -5.17 -1.91 -7.30
C GLN A 92 -5.51 -1.09 -6.06
N ALA A 93 -4.66 -0.12 -5.71
CA ALA A 93 -4.92 0.80 -4.62
C ALA A 93 -6.22 1.59 -4.86
N ASP A 94 -6.39 2.18 -6.05
CA ASP A 94 -7.56 2.98 -6.38
C ASP A 94 -8.84 2.14 -6.36
N ARG A 95 -8.81 0.93 -6.94
CA ARG A 95 -9.93 -0.03 -6.86
C ARG A 95 -10.25 -0.44 -5.43
N PHE A 96 -9.24 -0.70 -4.62
CA PHE A 96 -9.43 -1.08 -3.22
C PHE A 96 -10.10 0.05 -2.42
N VAL A 97 -9.60 1.28 -2.57
CA VAL A 97 -10.13 2.46 -1.87
C VAL A 97 -11.57 2.74 -2.30
N ASP A 98 -11.87 2.70 -3.60
CA ASP A 98 -13.22 2.90 -4.13
C ASP A 98 -14.19 1.83 -3.62
N ALA A 99 -13.84 0.55 -3.74
CA ALA A 99 -14.67 -0.56 -3.26
C ALA A 99 -14.87 -0.49 -1.74
N SER A 100 -13.82 -0.20 -0.96
CA SER A 100 -13.90 -0.07 0.50
C SER A 100 -14.77 1.11 0.94
N THR A 101 -14.83 2.19 0.16
CA THR A 101 -15.65 3.36 0.47
C THR A 101 -17.13 3.12 0.16
N LYS A 102 -17.44 2.32 -0.87
CA LYS A 102 -18.81 1.94 -1.24
C LYS A 102 -19.41 0.84 -0.35
N ALA A 103 -18.59 0.14 0.41
CA ALA A 103 -19.02 -0.95 1.29
C ALA A 103 -19.45 -0.49 2.69
N VAL A 104 -19.53 0.82 2.93
CA VAL A 104 -19.84 1.45 4.22
C VAL A 104 -21.16 2.20 4.17
#